data_AF-A0A960XWM7-F1
#
_entry.id   AF-A0A960XWM7-F1
#
_cell.length_a   1.000
_cell.length_b   1.000
_cell.length_c   1.000
_cell.angle_alpha   90.00
_cell.angle_beta   90.00
_cell.angle_gamma   90.00
#
_symmetry.space_group_name_H-M   'P 1'
#
loop_
_entity.id
_entity.type
_entity.pdbx_description
1 polymer ?
#
loop_
_entity_poly.entity_id
_entity_poly.type
_entity_poly.pdbx_seq_one_letter_code
_entity_poly.pdbx_strand_id
1 'polypeptide(L)'
;MNFSNLGRSTMVRILTIGFLILLLLIPVEFVRGLIIERMDRYNETVSEISSRWGGPQTIQGPVIMVPFQRVTARTKEGVEVAMDQAYFLPEDLAYSGDLQAQTRKRGIYEAVLYTLDLNVKGSFSLPTSIPYRGEITRIFWDQAVVLVAIPDTRGIKDQLAMNWNGVERSFLPGTAGSE
;
A
#
# COMPACT_ATOMS: atom_id res chain seq x y z
N MET A 1 55.90 45.24 21.41
CA MET A 1 54.84 44.46 22.09
C MET A 1 55.44 43.13 22.52
N ASN A 2 55.51 42.87 23.83
CA ASN A 2 56.18 41.68 24.39
C ASN A 2 55.36 40.41 24.15
N PHE A 3 55.76 39.60 23.17
CA PHE A 3 55.13 38.32 22.84
C PHE A 3 55.38 37.22 23.90
N SER A 4 56.28 37.44 24.85
CA SER A 4 56.66 36.47 25.89
C SER A 4 55.59 36.24 26.97
N ASN A 5 54.66 37.18 27.18
CA ASN A 5 53.56 37.04 28.16
C ASN A 5 52.23 36.59 27.52
N LEU A 6 52.15 36.49 26.19
CA LEU A 6 50.91 36.11 25.49
C LEU A 6 50.49 34.67 25.80
N GLY A 7 51.44 33.73 25.91
CA GLY A 7 51.16 32.31 26.20
C GLY A 7 50.81 31.99 27.66
N ARG A 8 51.02 32.95 28.58
CA ARG A 8 50.69 32.81 30.02
C ARG A 8 49.29 33.34 30.37
N SER A 9 48.66 34.09 29.49
CA SER A 9 47.33 34.67 29.72
C SER A 9 46.22 33.63 29.51
N THR A 10 45.39 33.42 30.53
CA THR A 10 44.22 32.52 30.49
C THR A 10 43.28 32.86 29.33
N MET A 11 43.17 34.14 28.97
CA MET A 11 42.33 34.62 27.86
C MET A 11 42.79 34.07 26.50
N VAL A 12 44.10 34.03 26.26
CA VAL A 12 44.67 33.52 25.00
C VAL A 12 44.47 32.01 24.88
N ARG A 13 44.55 31.27 26.01
CA ARG A 13 44.24 29.83 26.02
C ARG A 13 42.78 29.55 25.68
N ILE A 14 41.83 30.30 26.25
CA ILE A 14 40.41 30.17 25.94
C ILE A 14 40.13 30.44 24.46
N LEU A 15 40.72 31.51 23.90
CA LEU A 15 40.59 31.82 22.46
C LEU A 15 41.17 30.74 21.57
N THR A 16 42.33 30.17 21.94
CA THR A 16 42.97 29.09 21.17
C THR A 16 42.12 27.83 21.20
N ILE A 17 41.55 27.47 22.36
CA ILE A 17 40.62 26.33 22.48
C ILE A 17 39.36 26.57 21.64
N GLY A 18 38.76 27.77 21.72
CA GLY A 18 37.59 28.12 20.92
C GLY A 18 37.87 28.03 19.41
N PHE A 19 39.03 28.53 18.96
CA PHE A 19 39.47 28.41 17.58
C PHE A 19 39.66 26.94 17.16
N LEU A 20 40.27 26.11 18.01
CA LEU A 20 40.43 24.68 17.73
C LEU A 20 39.08 23.96 17.64
N ILE A 21 38.12 24.30 18.49
CA ILE A 21 36.76 23.75 18.43
C ILE A 21 36.08 24.12 17.09
N LEU A 22 36.18 25.38 16.67
CA LEU A 22 35.66 25.82 15.37
C LEU A 22 36.33 25.09 14.20
N LEU A 23 37.65 24.89 14.28
CA LEU A 23 38.40 24.16 13.26
C LEU A 23 37.95 22.69 13.20
N LEU A 24 37.69 22.07 14.36
CA LEU A 24 37.20 20.69 14.45
C LEU A 24 35.72 20.53 14.03
N LEU A 25 34.92 21.60 14.05
CA LEU A 25 33.54 21.55 13.55
C LEU A 25 33.48 21.32 12.04
N ILE A 26 34.44 21.86 11.29
CA ILE A 26 34.51 21.70 9.82
C ILE A 26 34.54 20.22 9.40
N PRO A 27 35.49 19.38 9.84
CA PRO A 27 35.51 17.96 9.46
C PRO A 27 34.30 17.17 9.99
N VAL A 28 33.72 17.57 11.13
CA VAL A 28 32.50 16.93 11.65
C VAL A 28 31.32 17.16 10.70
N GLU A 29 31.14 18.38 10.20
CA GLU A 29 30.09 18.66 9.22
C GLU A 29 30.30 17.94 7.89
N PHE A 30 31.55 17.79 7.43
CA PHE A 30 31.84 16.97 6.25
C PHE A 30 31.43 15.50 6.44
N VAL A 31 31.73 14.91 7.60
CA VAL A 31 31.32 13.53 7.91
C VAL A 31 29.81 13.41 7.99
N ARG A 32 29.12 14.37 8.62
CA ARG A 32 27.65 14.41 8.65
C ARG A 32 27.06 14.48 7.24
N GLY A 33 27.60 15.34 6.38
CA GLY A 33 27.19 15.46 4.98
C GLY A 33 27.31 14.14 4.22
N LEU A 34 28.44 13.44 4.37
CA LEU A 34 28.64 12.12 3.74
C LEU A 34 27.65 11.07 4.26
N ILE A 35 27.35 11.08 5.56
CA ILE A 35 26.36 10.15 6.15
C ILE A 35 24.97 10.42 5.57
N ILE A 36 24.57 11.70 5.46
CA ILE A 36 23.27 12.09 4.89
C ILE A 36 23.19 11.65 3.43
N GLU A 37 24.21 11.94 2.62
CA GLU A 37 24.26 11.54 1.21
C GLU A 37 24.14 10.01 1.04
N ARG A 38 24.78 9.23 1.94
CA ARG A 38 24.66 7.78 1.94
C ARG A 38 23.26 7.30 2.30
N MET A 39 22.62 7.92 3.28
CA MET A 39 21.25 7.61 3.68
C MET A 39 20.28 7.91 2.52
N ASP A 40 20.44 9.06 1.86
CA ASP A 40 19.56 9.49 0.77
C ASP A 40 19.69 8.56 -0.44
N ARG A 41 20.92 8.22 -0.85
CA ARG A 41 21.17 7.27 -1.95
C ARG A 41 20.62 5.87 -1.64
N TYR A 42 20.67 5.43 -0.38
CA TYR A 42 20.08 4.17 0.05
C TYR A 42 18.55 4.22 -0.08
N ASN A 43 17.92 5.26 0.45
CA ASN A 43 16.47 5.44 0.39
C ASN A 43 15.96 5.55 -1.05
N GLU A 44 16.68 6.29 -1.91
CA GLU A 44 16.38 6.37 -3.34
C GLU A 44 16.45 5.00 -4.02
N THR A 45 17.49 4.22 -3.71
CA THR A 45 17.65 2.87 -4.25
C THR A 45 16.51 1.94 -3.81
N VAL A 46 16.14 1.96 -2.53
CA VAL A 46 15.02 1.16 -2.00
C VAL A 46 13.70 1.59 -2.62
N SER A 47 13.45 2.90 -2.73
CA SER A 47 12.26 3.45 -3.37
C SER A 47 12.17 3.05 -4.84
N GLU A 48 13.28 3.08 -5.58
CA GLU A 48 13.28 2.71 -6.98
C GLU A 48 13.02 1.21 -7.17
N ILE A 49 13.61 0.34 -6.33
CA ILE A 49 13.34 -1.10 -6.36
C ILE A 49 11.86 -1.35 -6.01
N SER A 50 11.34 -0.72 -4.95
CA SER A 50 9.95 -0.83 -4.51
C SER A 50 8.97 -0.36 -5.58
N SER A 51 9.27 0.73 -6.29
CA SER A 51 8.43 1.27 -7.37
C SER A 51 8.22 0.30 -8.54
N ARG A 52 9.17 -0.63 -8.74
CA ARG A 52 9.11 -1.67 -9.78
C ARG A 52 8.45 -2.96 -9.29
N TRP A 53 8.49 -3.24 -7.98
CA TRP A 53 7.94 -4.45 -7.36
C TRP A 53 6.54 -4.26 -6.75
N GLY A 54 6.07 -3.02 -6.68
CA GLY A 54 4.85 -2.66 -5.97
C GLY A 54 5.14 -2.22 -4.54
N GLY A 55 4.37 -1.25 -4.06
CA GLY A 55 4.44 -0.79 -2.67
C GLY A 55 3.96 -1.83 -1.65
N PRO A 56 3.78 -1.44 -0.38
CA PRO A 56 3.15 -2.30 0.63
C PRO A 56 1.80 -2.82 0.14
N GLN A 57 1.63 -4.15 0.19
CA GLN A 57 0.41 -4.80 -0.27
C GLN A 57 -0.50 -5.16 0.91
N THR A 58 -1.79 -4.92 0.77
CA THR A 58 -2.82 -5.41 1.68
C THR A 58 -3.92 -6.01 0.82
N ILE A 59 -4.16 -7.31 0.97
CA ILE A 59 -5.17 -8.03 0.19
C ILE A 59 -6.47 -8.02 0.99
N GLN A 60 -7.54 -7.53 0.40
CA GLN A 60 -8.87 -7.48 1.03
C GLN A 60 -9.91 -8.21 0.17
N GLY A 61 -10.82 -8.93 0.82
CA GLY A 61 -11.83 -9.76 0.17
C GLY A 61 -11.45 -11.24 0.14
N PRO A 62 -12.17 -12.09 -0.61
CA PRO A 62 -13.17 -11.73 -1.62
C PRO A 62 -14.47 -11.19 -1.03
N VAL A 63 -15.14 -10.31 -1.77
CA VAL A 63 -16.49 -9.80 -1.47
C VAL A 63 -17.33 -9.92 -2.73
N ILE A 64 -18.58 -10.35 -2.64
CA ILE A 64 -19.51 -10.31 -3.78
C ILE A 64 -20.22 -8.97 -3.77
N MET A 65 -20.18 -8.26 -4.89
CA MET A 65 -21.00 -7.08 -5.13
C MET A 65 -22.14 -7.45 -6.08
N VAL A 66 -23.37 -7.07 -5.71
CA VAL A 66 -24.58 -7.29 -6.52
C VAL A 66 -25.30 -5.96 -6.70
N PRO A 67 -25.46 -5.47 -7.94
CA PRO A 67 -26.27 -4.29 -8.22
C PRO A 67 -27.76 -4.57 -7.98
N PHE A 68 -28.48 -3.57 -7.47
CA PHE A 68 -29.94 -3.60 -7.33
C PHE A 68 -30.57 -2.24 -7.61
N GLN A 69 -31.84 -2.25 -8.01
CA GLN A 69 -32.64 -1.04 -8.20
C GLN A 69 -33.50 -0.78 -6.97
N ARG A 70 -33.41 0.44 -6.44
CA ARG A 70 -34.25 0.92 -5.35
C ARG A 70 -35.17 2.03 -5.81
N VAL A 71 -36.36 2.10 -5.21
CA VAL A 71 -37.28 3.22 -5.40
C VAL A 71 -36.78 4.44 -4.62
N THR A 72 -36.63 5.57 -5.29
CA THR A 72 -36.26 6.85 -4.67
C THR A 72 -37.49 7.71 -4.37
N ALA A 73 -38.44 7.75 -5.31
CA ALA A 73 -39.68 8.49 -5.16
C ALA A 73 -40.82 7.83 -5.93
N ARG A 74 -42.05 8.00 -5.43
CA ARG A 74 -43.27 7.68 -6.15
C ARG A 74 -43.98 8.98 -6.46
N THR A 75 -44.03 9.36 -7.74
CA THR A 75 -44.68 10.57 -8.21
C THR A 75 -46.01 10.20 -8.89
N LYS A 76 -46.80 11.20 -9.27
CA LYS A 76 -48.01 10.96 -10.08
C LYS A 76 -47.67 10.52 -11.51
N GLU A 77 -46.46 10.79 -11.98
CA GLU A 77 -45.98 10.43 -13.32
C GLU A 77 -45.30 9.05 -13.37
N GLY A 78 -44.93 8.45 -12.23
CA GLY A 78 -44.32 7.13 -12.21
C GLY A 78 -43.52 6.82 -10.94
N VAL A 79 -42.70 5.78 -11.02
CA VAL A 79 -41.77 5.38 -9.96
C VAL A 79 -40.36 5.76 -10.40
N GLU A 80 -39.71 6.63 -9.64
CA GLU A 80 -38.29 6.94 -9.82
C GLU A 80 -37.45 5.85 -9.15
N VAL A 81 -36.45 5.36 -9.88
CA VAL A 81 -35.54 4.31 -9.41
C VAL A 81 -34.09 4.75 -9.55
N ALA A 82 -33.25 4.31 -8.61
CA ALA A 82 -31.81 4.49 -8.66
C ALA A 82 -31.09 3.14 -8.53
N MET A 83 -29.90 3.04 -9.13
CA MET A 83 -29.00 1.90 -8.95
C MET A 83 -28.26 2.04 -7.63
N ASP A 84 -28.09 0.92 -6.94
CA ASP A 84 -27.33 0.82 -5.70
C ASP A 84 -26.62 -0.54 -5.66
N GLN A 85 -25.69 -0.72 -4.72
CA GLN A 85 -24.84 -1.91 -4.64
C GLN A 85 -24.94 -2.57 -3.28
N ALA A 86 -25.20 -3.88 -3.26
CA ALA A 86 -25.13 -4.69 -2.06
C ALA A 86 -23.81 -5.47 -2.04
N TYR A 87 -23.17 -5.52 -0.87
CA TYR A 87 -21.91 -6.21 -0.65
C TYR A 87 -22.13 -7.38 0.30
N PHE A 88 -21.72 -8.57 -0.11
CA PHE A 88 -21.83 -9.80 0.67
C PHE A 88 -20.45 -10.32 1.01
N LEU A 89 -20.19 -10.47 2.31
CA LEU A 89 -18.98 -11.08 2.82
C LEU A 89 -19.12 -12.61 2.81
N PRO A 90 -18.00 -13.35 2.71
CA PRO A 90 -18.02 -14.78 2.85
C PRO A 90 -18.38 -15.19 4.28
N GLU A 91 -19.02 -16.36 4.44
CA GLU A 91 -19.27 -16.95 5.76
C GLU A 91 -17.98 -17.52 6.35
N ASP A 92 -17.25 -18.30 5.54
CA ASP A 92 -15.92 -18.78 5.88
C ASP A 92 -14.89 -18.17 4.95
N LEU A 93 -13.75 -17.78 5.51
CA LEU A 93 -12.63 -17.26 4.74
C LEU A 93 -11.31 -17.75 5.33
N ALA A 94 -10.56 -18.46 4.51
CA ALA A 94 -9.26 -19.01 4.86
C ALA A 94 -8.20 -18.51 3.88
N TYR A 95 -7.09 -18.05 4.45
CA TYR A 95 -5.89 -17.66 3.73
C TYR A 95 -4.77 -18.63 4.07
N SER A 96 -4.09 -19.13 3.05
CA SER A 96 -2.89 -19.95 3.22
C SER A 96 -1.89 -19.55 2.15
N GLY A 97 -0.64 -19.34 2.52
CA GLY A 97 0.36 -18.94 1.54
C GLY A 97 1.78 -19.13 2.04
N ASP A 98 2.71 -19.09 1.09
CA ASP A 98 4.15 -19.16 1.33
C ASP A 98 4.80 -17.81 1.07
N LEU A 99 5.49 -17.27 2.08
CA LEU A 99 6.16 -15.98 2.01
C LEU A 99 7.67 -16.19 1.85
N GLN A 100 8.19 -15.81 0.69
CA GLN A 100 9.61 -15.95 0.37
C GLN A 100 10.31 -14.60 0.37
N ALA A 101 11.40 -14.50 1.12
CA ALA A 101 12.28 -13.34 1.12
C ALA A 101 13.42 -13.52 0.11
N GLN A 102 13.67 -12.51 -0.72
CA GLN A 102 14.76 -12.49 -1.68
C GLN A 102 15.52 -11.17 -1.57
N THR A 103 16.83 -11.23 -1.34
CA THR A 103 17.68 -10.04 -1.37
C THR A 103 17.99 -9.67 -2.82
N ARG A 104 17.66 -8.44 -3.21
CA ARG A 104 18.05 -7.85 -4.49
C ARG A 104 19.11 -6.80 -4.27
N LYS A 105 20.12 -6.79 -5.13
CA LYS A 105 21.21 -5.84 -5.08
C LYS A 105 21.09 -4.81 -6.20
N ARG A 106 21.44 -3.57 -5.90
CA ARG A 106 21.68 -2.53 -6.89
C ARG A 106 22.92 -1.75 -6.50
N GLY A 107 23.98 -1.92 -7.30
CA GLY A 107 25.31 -1.40 -6.95
C GLY A 107 25.81 -2.05 -5.65
N ILE A 108 26.14 -1.23 -4.66
CA ILE A 108 26.56 -1.67 -3.32
C ILE A 108 25.42 -1.79 -2.31
N TYR A 109 24.19 -1.45 -2.72
CA TYR A 109 23.03 -1.44 -1.84
C TYR A 109 22.19 -2.70 -2.04
N GLU A 110 21.57 -3.15 -0.95
CA GLU A 110 20.73 -4.35 -0.92
C GLU A 110 19.35 -4.01 -0.37
N ALA A 111 18.32 -4.60 -0.95
CA ALA A 111 16.93 -4.51 -0.50
C ALA A 111 16.36 -5.92 -0.38
N VAL A 112 15.62 -6.19 0.69
CA VAL A 112 14.90 -7.45 0.88
C VAL A 112 13.52 -7.30 0.26
N LEU A 113 13.20 -8.14 -0.72
CA LEU A 113 11.90 -8.21 -1.36
C LEU A 113 11.16 -9.45 -0.87
N TYR A 114 9.84 -9.34 -0.82
CA TYR A 114 8.97 -10.43 -0.42
C TYR A 114 8.09 -10.84 -1.59
N THR A 115 7.96 -12.14 -1.81
CA THR A 115 7.02 -12.72 -2.76
C THR A 115 6.10 -13.64 -1.98
N LEU A 116 4.80 -13.47 -2.15
CA LEU A 116 3.77 -14.27 -1.50
C LEU A 116 3.03 -15.09 -2.55
N ASP A 117 3.08 -16.42 -2.43
CA ASP A 117 2.13 -17.29 -3.11
C ASP A 117 0.93 -17.48 -2.18
N LEU A 118 -0.24 -16.93 -2.55
CA LEU A 118 -1.42 -16.88 -1.71
C LEU A 118 -2.57 -17.70 -2.31
N ASN A 119 -3.05 -18.67 -1.54
CA ASN A 119 -4.31 -19.35 -1.78
C ASN A 119 -5.40 -18.82 -0.84
N VAL A 120 -6.50 -18.37 -1.42
CA VAL A 120 -7.67 -17.87 -0.70
C VAL A 120 -8.84 -18.79 -0.99
N LYS A 121 -9.50 -19.28 0.07
CA LYS A 121 -10.71 -20.09 -0.03
C LYS A 121 -11.79 -19.46 0.82
N GLY A 122 -13.00 -19.39 0.27
CA GLY A 122 -14.15 -18.95 1.03
C GLY A 122 -15.46 -19.50 0.50
N SER A 123 -16.46 -19.49 1.37
CA SER A 123 -17.84 -19.91 1.09
C SER A 123 -18.76 -18.69 1.20
N PHE A 124 -19.78 -18.63 0.36
CA PHE A 124 -20.78 -17.56 0.39
C PHE A 124 -22.17 -18.16 0.46
N SER A 125 -22.95 -17.74 1.44
CA SER A 125 -24.39 -18.00 1.51
C SER A 125 -25.12 -16.72 1.15
N LEU A 126 -25.51 -16.61 -0.13
CA LEU A 126 -26.21 -15.45 -0.65
C LEU A 126 -27.69 -15.50 -0.23
N PRO A 127 -28.22 -14.44 0.42
CA PRO A 127 -29.63 -14.39 0.77
C PRO A 127 -30.49 -14.22 -0.48
N THR A 128 -31.73 -14.71 -0.43
CA THR A 128 -32.70 -14.54 -1.53
C THR A 128 -33.15 -13.08 -1.70
N SER A 129 -32.95 -12.24 -0.69
CA SER A 129 -33.26 -10.81 -0.72
C SER A 129 -32.15 -9.98 -0.06
N ILE A 130 -32.02 -8.72 -0.48
CA ILE A 130 -31.10 -7.77 0.14
C ILE A 130 -31.81 -7.11 1.33
N PRO A 131 -31.18 -7.06 2.53
CA PRO A 131 -31.76 -6.41 3.71
C PRO A 131 -31.68 -4.88 3.60
N TYR A 132 -32.47 -4.33 2.69
CA TYR A 132 -32.62 -2.89 2.46
C TYR A 132 -33.94 -2.41 3.07
N ARG A 133 -33.90 -1.24 3.75
CA ARG A 133 -35.10 -0.68 4.42
C ARG A 133 -36.14 -0.14 3.44
N GLY A 134 -35.73 0.25 2.24
CA GLY A 134 -36.63 0.77 1.21
C GLY A 134 -37.12 -0.32 0.27
N GLU A 135 -37.82 0.10 -0.78
CA GLU A 135 -38.35 -0.81 -1.78
C GLU A 135 -37.30 -1.12 -2.85
N ILE A 136 -37.09 -2.42 -3.10
CA ILE A 136 -36.26 -2.93 -4.19
C ILE A 136 -37.17 -3.38 -5.32
N THR A 137 -36.94 -2.87 -6.53
CA THR A 137 -37.71 -3.28 -7.71
C THR A 137 -37.06 -4.45 -8.45
N ARG A 138 -35.72 -4.52 -8.46
CA ARG A 138 -34.97 -5.58 -9.16
C ARG A 138 -33.59 -5.81 -8.54
N ILE A 139 -33.17 -7.06 -8.48
CA ILE A 139 -31.80 -7.48 -8.11
C ILE A 139 -31.15 -8.09 -9.36
N PHE A 140 -29.92 -7.69 -9.68
CA PHE A 140 -29.20 -8.12 -10.88
C PHE A 140 -28.15 -9.19 -10.54
N TRP A 141 -28.60 -10.40 -10.18
CA TRP A 141 -27.71 -11.52 -9.88
C TRP A 141 -26.81 -11.94 -11.05
N ASP A 142 -27.28 -11.73 -12.27
CA ASP A 142 -26.54 -11.95 -13.52
C ASP A 142 -25.36 -10.97 -13.71
N GLN A 143 -25.37 -9.86 -12.96
CA GLN A 143 -24.33 -8.83 -12.96
C GLN A 143 -23.49 -8.85 -11.67
N ALA A 144 -23.63 -9.89 -10.85
CA ALA A 144 -22.84 -10.05 -9.65
C ALA A 144 -21.37 -10.25 -9.99
N VAL A 145 -20.49 -9.60 -9.23
CA VAL A 145 -19.03 -9.69 -9.41
C VAL A 145 -18.34 -9.99 -8.10
N VAL A 146 -17.26 -10.76 -8.16
CA VAL A 146 -16.36 -10.99 -7.02
C VAL A 146 -15.27 -9.93 -7.06
N LEU A 147 -15.17 -9.16 -5.98
CA LEU A 147 -14.20 -8.10 -5.79
C LEU A 147 -13.10 -8.58 -4.84
N VAL A 148 -11.85 -8.32 -5.25
CA VAL A 148 -10.66 -8.45 -4.41
C VAL A 148 -9.89 -7.15 -4.56
N ALA A 149 -9.63 -6.49 -3.43
CA ALA A 149 -8.90 -5.23 -3.43
C ALA A 149 -7.41 -5.48 -3.15
N ILE A 150 -6.59 -4.96 -4.08
CA ILE A 150 -5.13 -4.96 -4.02
C ILE A 150 -4.70 -3.52 -4.33
N PRO A 151 -3.90 -2.86 -3.47
CA PRO A 151 -3.62 -1.44 -3.58
C PRO A 151 -2.76 -1.08 -4.79
N ASP A 152 -1.89 -1.98 -5.24
CA ASP A 152 -1.00 -1.72 -6.38
C ASP A 152 -0.82 -3.00 -7.21
N THR A 153 -1.45 -3.00 -8.38
CA THR A 153 -1.46 -4.14 -9.29
C THR A 153 -0.08 -4.46 -9.88
N ARG A 154 0.90 -3.56 -9.80
CA ARG A 154 2.29 -3.84 -10.21
C ARG A 154 2.94 -4.94 -9.38
N GLY A 155 2.46 -5.16 -8.16
CA GLY A 155 2.94 -6.25 -7.30
C GLY A 155 2.41 -7.64 -7.68
N ILE A 156 1.46 -7.72 -8.61
CA ILE A 156 0.91 -8.99 -9.09
C ILE A 156 1.86 -9.52 -10.17
N LYS A 157 2.56 -10.61 -9.87
CA LYS A 157 3.56 -11.20 -10.76
C LYS A 157 2.95 -12.11 -11.82
N ASP A 158 1.97 -12.92 -11.42
CA ASP A 158 1.34 -13.94 -12.24
C ASP A 158 -0.16 -13.67 -12.39
N GLN A 159 -0.81 -14.30 -13.38
CA GLN A 159 -2.23 -14.09 -13.61
C GLN A 159 -3.05 -14.59 -12.41
N LEU A 160 -3.88 -13.70 -11.85
CA LEU A 160 -4.82 -14.07 -10.80
C LEU A 160 -5.97 -14.88 -11.41
N ALA A 161 -6.13 -16.12 -10.95
CA ALA A 161 -7.22 -17.00 -11.32
C ALA A 161 -8.07 -17.33 -10.09
N MET A 162 -9.36 -17.49 -10.30
CA MET A 162 -10.32 -17.93 -9.31
C MET A 162 -11.06 -19.14 -9.84
N ASN A 163 -11.21 -20.16 -9.00
CA ASN A 163 -12.15 -21.25 -9.26
C ASN A 163 -13.46 -20.95 -8.51
N TRP A 164 -14.54 -20.72 -9.26
CA TRP A 164 -15.88 -20.51 -8.71
C TRP A 164 -16.75 -21.72 -9.02
N ASN A 165 -17.05 -22.53 -8.00
CA ASN A 165 -17.88 -23.75 -8.14
C ASN A 165 -17.43 -24.66 -9.30
N GLY A 166 -16.13 -24.85 -9.47
CA GLY A 166 -15.53 -25.69 -10.52
C GLY A 166 -15.24 -24.96 -11.84
N VAL A 167 -15.68 -23.71 -11.99
CA VAL A 167 -15.45 -22.90 -13.20
C VAL A 167 -14.31 -21.93 -12.96
N GLU A 168 -13.26 -22.03 -13.77
CA GLU A 168 -12.15 -21.09 -13.71
C GLU A 168 -12.53 -19.74 -14.35
N ARG A 169 -12.18 -18.66 -13.64
CA ARG A 169 -12.41 -17.27 -14.05
C ARG A 169 -11.14 -16.46 -13.77
N SER A 170 -10.80 -15.57 -14.69
CA SER A 170 -9.71 -14.61 -14.47
C SER A 170 -10.25 -13.32 -13.87
N PHE A 171 -9.45 -12.65 -13.05
CA PHE A 171 -9.76 -11.30 -12.60
C PHE A 171 -9.52 -10.30 -13.73
N LEU A 172 -10.38 -9.28 -13.79
CA LEU A 172 -10.18 -8.10 -14.63
C LEU A 172 -9.71 -6.95 -13.74
N PRO A 173 -8.73 -6.14 -14.16
CA PRO A 173 -8.35 -4.94 -13.43
C PRO A 173 -9.48 -3.91 -13.49
N GLY A 174 -9.74 -3.24 -12.36
CA GLY A 174 -10.72 -2.17 -12.25
C GLY A 174 -11.61 -2.28 -11.02
N THR A 175 -12.27 -1.18 -10.68
CA THR A 175 -13.32 -1.13 -9.66
C THR A 175 -14.66 -1.24 -10.35
N ALA A 176 -15.39 -2.34 -10.17
CA ALA A 176 -16.74 -2.50 -10.74
C ALA A 176 -17.80 -1.57 -10.09
N GLY A 177 -17.38 -0.55 -9.34
CA GLY A 177 -18.26 0.34 -8.56
C GLY A 177 -17.90 1.83 -8.64
N SER A 178 -17.21 2.26 -9.70
CA SER A 178 -17.03 3.69 -9.99
C SER A 178 -17.51 4.03 -11.40
N GLU A 179 -18.83 4.02 -11.58
CA GLU A 179 -19.53 4.83 -12.57
C GLU A 179 -20.69 5.55 -11.88
#